data_AF-A0A2T5K4P8-F1
#
_entry.id   AF-A0A2T5K4P8-F1
#
_cell.length_a   1.000
_cell.length_b   1.000
_cell.length_c   1.000
_cell.angle_alpha   90.00
_cell.angle_beta   90.00
_cell.angle_gamma   90.00
#
_symmetry.space_group_name_H-M   'P 1'
#
loop_
_entity.id
_entity.type
_entity.pdbx_description
1 polymer ?
#
loop_
_entity_poly.entity_id
_entity_poly.type
_entity_poly.pdbx_seq_one_letter_code
_entity_poly.pdbx_strand_id
1 'polypeptide(L)'
;MSDTLRTGLETIDADCESAANIELEKLYEDAGHDQKSRLPSPQAVEAIWLRLITRKEREFIQEIGRVLKPEPAAPHPRPSKELIADIQILVDSMLADSRYVDRFQNFYQEAARNASKPEASFDTQAKRIELIDAAYRTGVRDALRRARQNILAELNLYGSREAPQDADFLSTWRRYSTLSPWRSVGTIILLSLTSYLIAFIIASDTFRALLERLGFSTGTGL
;
A
#
# COMPACT_ATOMS: atom_id res chain seq x y z
N MET A 1 -10.17 15.22 14.42
CA MET A 1 -9.54 14.85 13.13
C MET A 1 -9.30 13.35 13.06
N SER A 2 -8.49 12.77 13.96
CA SER A 2 -8.30 11.30 14.04
C SER A 2 -9.62 10.54 14.17
N ASP A 3 -10.38 10.83 15.23
CA ASP A 3 -11.65 10.14 15.48
C ASP A 3 -12.69 10.44 14.40
N THR A 4 -12.67 11.66 13.85
CA THR A 4 -13.57 12.08 12.77
C THR A 4 -13.35 11.25 11.50
N LEU A 5 -12.09 11.06 11.09
CA LEU A 5 -11.76 10.27 9.91
C LEU A 5 -12.05 8.78 10.15
N ARG A 6 -11.66 8.25 11.32
CA ARG A 6 -11.95 6.86 11.69
C ARG A 6 -13.44 6.56 11.64
N THR A 7 -14.25 7.33 12.35
CA THR A 7 -15.71 7.15 12.37
C THR A 7 -16.33 7.35 10.99
N GLY A 8 -15.80 8.28 10.18
CA GLY A 8 -16.21 8.46 8.79
C GLY A 8 -15.99 7.20 7.95
N LEU A 9 -14.80 6.61 8.01
CA LEU A 9 -14.48 5.38 7.27
C LEU A 9 -15.30 4.18 7.77
N GLU A 10 -15.52 4.04 9.07
CA GLU A 10 -16.38 3.00 9.65
C GLU A 10 -17.84 3.13 9.19
N THR A 11 -18.36 4.35 9.15
CA THR A 11 -19.73 4.61 8.66
C THR A 11 -19.85 4.25 7.19
N ILE A 12 -18.88 4.65 6.37
CA ILE A 12 -18.84 4.29 4.94
C ILE A 12 -18.75 2.77 4.75
N ASP A 13 -17.92 2.07 5.54
CA ASP A 13 -17.83 0.60 5.47
C ASP A 13 -19.19 -0.04 5.73
N ALA A 14 -19.88 0.39 6.80
CA ALA A 14 -21.19 -0.11 7.18
C ALA A 14 -22.26 0.18 6.12
N ASP A 15 -22.31 1.40 5.58
CA ASP A 15 -23.27 1.79 4.55
C ASP A 15 -23.06 1.02 3.25
N CYS A 16 -21.80 0.81 2.87
CA CYS A 16 -21.44 0.02 1.70
C CYS A 16 -21.85 -1.46 1.87
N GLU A 17 -21.55 -2.06 3.03
CA GLU A 17 -21.93 -3.44 3.34
C GLU A 17 -23.45 -3.61 3.38
N SER A 18 -24.17 -2.68 4.01
CA SER A 18 -25.63 -2.69 4.08
C SER A 18 -26.25 -2.63 2.68
N ALA A 19 -25.77 -1.73 1.82
CA ALA A 19 -26.26 -1.63 0.45
C ALA A 19 -26.00 -2.90 -0.38
N ALA A 20 -24.83 -3.52 -0.23
CA ALA A 20 -24.52 -4.78 -0.91
C ALA A 20 -25.41 -5.93 -0.42
N ASN A 21 -25.68 -6.00 0.89
CA ASN A 21 -26.58 -6.99 1.45
C ASN A 21 -28.01 -6.84 0.92
N ILE A 22 -28.54 -5.61 0.83
CA ILE A 22 -29.86 -5.35 0.24
C ILE A 22 -29.91 -5.80 -1.23
N GLU A 23 -28.86 -5.52 -2.01
CA GLU A 23 -28.78 -5.98 -3.40
C GLU A 23 -28.78 -7.52 -3.51
N LEU A 24 -28.12 -8.21 -2.59
CA LEU A 24 -28.07 -9.68 -2.58
C LEU A 24 -29.38 -10.30 -2.14
N GLU A 25 -30.04 -9.74 -1.12
CA GLU A 25 -31.37 -10.16 -0.68
C GLU A 25 -32.37 -10.04 -1.82
N LYS A 26 -32.38 -8.89 -2.51
CA LYS A 26 -33.22 -8.70 -3.69
C LYS A 26 -32.92 -9.73 -4.78
N LEU A 27 -31.65 -10.02 -5.01
CA LEU A 27 -31.23 -10.98 -6.02
C LEU A 27 -31.66 -12.41 -5.66
N TYR A 28 -31.74 -12.74 -4.38
CA TYR A 28 -32.34 -13.98 -3.88
C TYR A 28 -33.86 -14.01 -4.06
N GLU A 29 -34.56 -12.93 -3.74
CA GLU A 29 -36.01 -12.84 -3.88
C GLU A 29 -36.45 -12.97 -5.34
N ASP A 30 -35.78 -12.25 -6.25
CA ASP A 30 -36.05 -12.28 -7.70
C ASP A 30 -35.84 -13.69 -8.27
N ALA A 31 -34.83 -14.41 -7.77
CA ALA A 31 -34.53 -15.80 -8.13
C ALA A 31 -35.58 -16.81 -7.64
N GLY A 32 -36.29 -16.50 -6.55
CA GLY A 32 -37.33 -17.34 -5.96
C GLY A 32 -38.73 -17.15 -6.57
N HIS A 33 -39.00 -16.01 -7.21
CA HIS A 33 -40.32 -15.67 -7.74
C HIS A 33 -40.63 -16.32 -9.10
N ASP A 34 -39.60 -16.64 -9.88
CA ASP A 34 -39.75 -17.47 -11.08
C ASP A 34 -40.10 -18.90 -10.66
N GLN A 35 -41.18 -19.49 -11.23
CA GLN A 35 -41.76 -20.81 -10.88
C GLN A 35 -40.81 -22.02 -10.92
N LYS A 36 -39.53 -21.81 -11.24
CA LYS A 36 -38.43 -22.74 -11.01
C LYS A 36 -37.44 -22.01 -10.11
N SER A 37 -37.43 -22.30 -8.81
CA SER A 37 -36.45 -21.77 -7.85
C SER A 37 -35.04 -22.00 -8.38
N ARG A 38 -34.50 -20.99 -9.06
CA ARG A 38 -33.20 -21.06 -9.72
C ARG A 38 -32.25 -20.31 -8.83
N LEU A 39 -31.10 -20.90 -8.55
CA LEU A 39 -30.05 -20.19 -7.84
C LEU A 39 -29.69 -18.89 -8.58
N PRO A 40 -29.43 -17.80 -7.85
CA PRO A 40 -28.73 -16.61 -8.34
C PRO A 40 -27.63 -16.89 -9.36
N SER A 41 -27.56 -16.08 -10.41
CA SER A 41 -26.46 -16.15 -11.37
C SER A 41 -25.12 -15.83 -10.67
N PRO A 42 -24.10 -16.70 -10.79
CA PRO A 42 -22.75 -16.46 -10.24
C PRO A 42 -22.14 -15.12 -10.59
N GLN A 43 -22.31 -14.69 -11.84
CA GLN A 43 -21.77 -13.43 -12.34
C GLN A 43 -22.44 -12.23 -11.67
N ALA A 44 -23.73 -12.34 -11.32
CA ALA A 44 -24.46 -11.26 -10.70
C ALA A 44 -24.06 -11.11 -9.21
N VAL A 45 -23.86 -12.23 -8.51
CA VAL A 45 -23.34 -12.23 -7.13
C VAL A 45 -21.91 -11.68 -7.08
N GLU A 46 -21.03 -12.15 -7.97
CA GLU A 46 -19.66 -11.63 -8.10
C GLU A 46 -19.65 -10.12 -8.37
N ALA A 47 -20.49 -9.65 -9.29
CA ALA A 47 -20.57 -8.23 -9.64
C ALA A 47 -20.98 -7.35 -8.46
N ILE A 48 -21.84 -7.83 -7.55
CA ILE A 48 -22.21 -7.09 -6.33
C ILE A 48 -20.98 -6.93 -5.43
N TRP A 49 -20.23 -8.00 -5.19
CA TRP A 49 -19.03 -7.96 -4.34
C TRP A 49 -17.89 -7.12 -4.92
N LEU A 50 -17.66 -7.19 -6.23
CA LEU A 50 -16.67 -6.33 -6.88
C LEU A 50 -17.08 -4.86 -6.82
N ARG A 51 -18.37 -4.57 -7.03
CA ARG A 51 -18.91 -3.20 -6.93
C ARG A 51 -18.83 -2.65 -5.51
N LEU A 52 -19.07 -3.49 -4.50
CA LEU A 52 -18.87 -3.14 -3.09
C LEU A 52 -17.43 -2.66 -2.84
N ILE A 53 -16.43 -3.41 -3.31
CA ILE A 53 -15.02 -3.05 -3.13
C ILE A 53 -14.70 -1.73 -3.84
N THR A 54 -15.11 -1.58 -5.10
CA THR A 54 -14.91 -0.33 -5.87
C THR A 54 -15.63 0.86 -5.24
N ARG A 55 -16.81 0.65 -4.65
CA ARG A 55 -17.55 1.69 -3.94
C ARG A 55 -16.80 2.13 -2.69
N LYS A 56 -16.34 1.19 -1.85
CA LYS A 56 -15.53 1.48 -0.66
C LYS A 56 -14.27 2.24 -1.01
N GLU A 57 -13.54 1.81 -2.05
CA GLU A 57 -12.35 2.50 -2.55
C GLU A 57 -12.63 3.99 -2.83
N ARG A 58 -13.65 4.27 -3.65
CA ARG A 58 -14.03 5.62 -4.03
C ARG A 58 -14.45 6.47 -2.83
N GLU A 59 -15.30 5.94 -1.97
CA GLU A 59 -15.85 6.68 -0.83
C GLU A 59 -14.78 6.92 0.25
N PHE A 60 -13.87 5.96 0.49
CA PHE A 60 -12.73 6.15 1.39
C PHE A 60 -11.78 7.23 0.88
N ILE A 61 -11.43 7.21 -0.42
CA ILE A 61 -10.59 8.26 -1.04
C ILE A 61 -11.25 9.64 -0.90
N GLN A 62 -12.56 9.73 -1.14
CA GLN A 62 -13.30 10.98 -0.98
C GLN A 62 -13.30 11.47 0.46
N GLU A 63 -13.48 10.59 1.43
CA GLU A 63 -13.50 10.94 2.86
C GLU A 63 -12.12 11.36 3.37
N ILE A 64 -11.06 10.64 2.98
CA ILE A 64 -9.68 11.01 3.26
C ILE A 64 -9.40 12.41 2.70
N GLY A 65 -9.74 12.64 1.43
CA GLY A 65 -9.60 13.95 0.81
C GLY A 65 -10.43 15.02 1.51
N ARG A 66 -11.65 14.72 1.95
CA ARG A 66 -12.53 15.68 2.64
C ARG A 66 -11.96 16.11 3.99
N VAL A 67 -11.42 15.17 4.77
CA VAL A 67 -10.96 15.43 6.14
C VAL A 67 -9.52 15.95 6.18
N LEU A 68 -8.65 15.50 5.27
CA LEU A 68 -7.22 15.82 5.29
C LEU A 68 -6.81 16.92 4.30
N LYS A 69 -7.66 17.30 3.35
CA LYS A 69 -7.34 18.38 2.41
C LYS A 69 -7.19 19.71 3.17
N PRO A 70 -6.04 20.40 3.04
CA PRO A 70 -5.84 21.66 3.72
C PRO A 70 -6.73 22.74 3.10
N GLU A 71 -7.46 23.48 3.93
CA GLU A 71 -8.14 24.69 3.52
C GLU A 71 -7.10 25.78 3.18
N PRO A 72 -7.22 26.50 2.04
CA PRO A 72 -6.20 27.42 1.56
C PRO A 72 -5.93 28.62 2.50
N ALA A 73 -6.78 28.88 3.48
CA ALA A 73 -6.70 30.03 4.38
C ALA A 73 -6.24 29.71 5.81
N ALA A 74 -6.10 28.44 6.19
CA ALA A 74 -5.78 28.05 7.57
C ALA A 74 -4.57 27.12 7.65
N PRO A 75 -3.64 27.33 8.61
CA PRO A 75 -2.58 26.39 8.89
C PRO A 75 -3.18 25.18 9.61
N HIS A 76 -3.72 24.22 8.86
CA HIS A 76 -4.15 22.96 9.45
C HIS A 76 -2.92 22.15 9.89
N PRO A 77 -2.92 21.62 11.12
CA PRO A 77 -1.88 20.71 11.57
C PRO A 77 -1.86 19.49 10.64
N ARG A 78 -0.68 19.18 10.11
CA ARG A 78 -0.48 17.98 9.28
C ARG A 78 -0.86 16.73 10.09
N PRO A 79 -1.41 15.70 9.44
CA PRO A 79 -1.68 14.43 10.11
C PRO A 79 -0.38 13.85 10.68
N SER A 80 -0.42 13.35 11.92
CA SER A 80 0.75 12.71 12.54
C SER A 80 1.06 11.38 11.86
N LYS A 81 2.30 10.90 12.00
CA LYS A 81 2.70 9.58 11.48
C LYS A 81 1.89 8.45 12.15
N GLU A 82 1.55 8.61 13.43
CA GLU A 82 0.70 7.65 14.16
C GLU A 82 -0.72 7.60 13.56
N LEU A 83 -1.31 8.75 13.24
CA LEU A 83 -2.63 8.81 12.62
C LEU A 83 -2.64 8.08 11.27
N ILE A 84 -1.61 8.26 10.45
CA ILE A 84 -1.51 7.59 9.15
C ILE A 84 -1.39 6.07 9.33
N ALA A 85 -0.58 5.62 10.29
CA ALA A 85 -0.43 4.20 10.59
C ALA A 85 -1.74 3.59 11.11
N ASP A 86 -2.47 4.29 11.99
CA ASP A 86 -3.75 3.85 12.53
C ASP A 86 -4.81 3.71 11.42
N ILE A 87 -4.89 4.69 10.52
CA ILE A 87 -5.83 4.64 9.39
C ILE A 87 -5.43 3.56 8.39
N GLN A 88 -4.14 3.32 8.17
CA GLN A 88 -3.67 2.20 7.35
C GLN A 88 -4.13 0.85 7.92
N ILE A 89 -3.94 0.62 9.22
CA ILE A 89 -4.40 -0.60 9.91
C ILE A 89 -5.92 -0.77 9.75
N LEU A 90 -6.67 0.33 9.92
CA LEU A 90 -8.12 0.33 9.76
C LEU A 90 -8.53 -0.08 8.34
N VAL A 91 -7.97 0.55 7.32
CA VAL A 91 -8.24 0.23 5.90
C VAL A 91 -7.87 -1.22 5.58
N ASP A 92 -6.71 -1.69 6.05
CA ASP A 92 -6.26 -3.06 5.84
C ASP A 92 -7.22 -4.08 6.47
N SER A 93 -7.75 -3.77 7.67
CA SER A 93 -8.78 -4.60 8.31
C SER A 93 -10.11 -4.60 7.56
N MET A 94 -10.53 -3.44 7.04
CA MET A 94 -11.81 -3.29 6.35
C MET A 94 -11.81 -3.95 4.96
N LEU A 95 -10.66 -3.95 4.32
CA LEU A 95 -10.43 -4.59 3.03
C LEU A 95 -9.65 -5.91 3.17
N ALA A 96 -9.69 -6.56 4.33
CA ALA A 96 -9.00 -7.83 4.54
C ALA A 96 -9.59 -8.94 3.67
N ASP A 97 -8.72 -9.74 3.06
CA ASP A 97 -9.12 -10.86 2.20
C ASP A 97 -10.08 -11.84 2.92
N SER A 98 -9.85 -12.08 4.22
CA SER A 98 -10.69 -12.93 5.07
C SER A 98 -12.15 -12.49 5.14
N ARG A 99 -12.45 -11.20 4.91
CA ARG A 99 -13.82 -10.70 4.87
C ARG A 99 -14.55 -11.09 3.59
N TYR A 100 -13.88 -11.34 2.46
CA TYR A 100 -14.53 -11.41 1.14
C TYR A 100 -14.28 -12.72 0.38
N VAL A 101 -13.11 -13.34 0.54
CA VAL A 101 -12.66 -14.47 -0.30
C VAL A 101 -13.62 -15.66 -0.22
N ASP A 102 -14.21 -15.93 0.94
CA ASP A 102 -15.12 -17.08 1.12
C ASP A 102 -16.60 -16.70 0.96
N ARG A 103 -16.94 -15.42 0.74
CA ARG A 103 -18.35 -14.97 0.64
C ARG A 103 -19.12 -15.64 -0.48
N PHE A 104 -18.47 -15.91 -1.61
CA PHE A 104 -19.11 -16.56 -2.76
C PHE A 104 -19.50 -18.00 -2.43
N GLN A 105 -18.57 -18.78 -1.87
CA GLN A 105 -18.85 -20.15 -1.45
C GLN A 105 -19.91 -20.20 -0.35
N ASN A 106 -19.81 -19.33 0.66
CA ASN A 106 -20.77 -19.25 1.76
C ASN A 106 -22.18 -18.94 1.26
N PHE A 107 -22.30 -17.97 0.34
CA PHE A 107 -23.57 -17.61 -0.31
C PHE A 107 -24.21 -18.82 -0.98
N TYR A 108 -23.48 -19.55 -1.83
CA TYR A 108 -24.06 -20.69 -2.54
C TYR A 108 -24.32 -21.90 -1.64
N GLN A 109 -23.54 -22.09 -0.57
CA GLN A 109 -23.83 -23.11 0.44
C GLN A 109 -25.13 -22.81 1.19
N GLU A 110 -25.35 -21.56 1.57
CA GLU A 110 -26.59 -21.12 2.21
C GLU A 110 -27.78 -21.24 1.26
N ALA A 111 -27.62 -20.82 0.00
CA ALA A 111 -28.61 -20.99 -1.05
C ALA A 111 -29.02 -22.46 -1.24
N ALA A 112 -28.03 -23.36 -1.26
CA ALA A 112 -28.27 -24.80 -1.43
C ALA A 112 -29.00 -25.41 -0.22
N ARG A 113 -28.70 -24.97 1.01
CA ARG A 113 -29.41 -25.42 2.22
C ARG A 113 -30.88 -24.98 2.22
N ASN A 114 -31.17 -23.82 1.67
CA ASN A 114 -32.51 -23.25 1.64
C ASN A 114 -33.38 -23.77 0.47
N ALA A 115 -32.79 -24.49 -0.49
CA ALA A 115 -33.51 -25.08 -1.61
C ALA A 115 -34.31 -26.34 -1.17
N SER A 116 -35.65 -26.31 -1.32
CA SER A 116 -36.54 -27.34 -0.77
C SER A 116 -36.50 -28.70 -1.47
N LYS A 117 -35.81 -28.85 -2.61
CA LYS A 117 -35.57 -30.14 -3.28
C LYS A 117 -34.17 -30.15 -3.92
N PRO A 118 -33.29 -31.10 -3.56
CA PRO A 118 -32.05 -31.32 -4.28
C PRO A 118 -32.38 -31.95 -5.65
N GLU A 119 -32.44 -31.13 -6.70
CA GLU A 119 -32.46 -31.62 -8.08
C GLU A 119 -31.18 -32.40 -8.43
N ALA A 120 -31.29 -33.45 -9.24
CA ALA A 120 -30.12 -34.18 -9.76
C ALA A 120 -29.17 -33.31 -10.62
N SER A 121 -29.55 -32.07 -10.94
CA SER A 121 -28.75 -31.04 -11.63
C SER A 121 -27.68 -30.39 -10.73
N PHE A 122 -27.77 -30.55 -9.41
CA PHE A 122 -26.86 -29.94 -8.44
C PHE A 122 -25.41 -30.40 -8.58
N ASP A 123 -25.13 -31.67 -8.91
CA ASP A 123 -23.75 -32.18 -9.05
C ASP A 123 -22.99 -31.54 -10.21
N THR A 124 -23.68 -31.25 -11.32
CA THR A 124 -23.08 -30.57 -12.48
C THR A 124 -22.90 -29.08 -12.18
N GLN A 125 -23.82 -28.51 -11.40
CA GLN A 125 -23.76 -27.12 -10.96
C GLN A 125 -22.67 -26.88 -9.90
N ALA A 126 -22.43 -27.84 -9.00
CA ALA A 126 -21.37 -27.77 -7.99
C ALA A 126 -19.97 -27.65 -8.62
N LYS A 127 -19.64 -28.51 -9.59
CA LYS A 127 -18.37 -28.42 -10.33
C LYS A 127 -18.21 -27.10 -11.09
N ARG A 128 -19.31 -26.56 -11.64
CA ARG A 128 -19.30 -25.25 -12.31
C ARG A 128 -19.07 -24.11 -11.30
N ILE A 129 -19.67 -24.21 -10.12
CA ILE A 129 -19.48 -23.24 -9.03
C ILE A 129 -18.04 -23.28 -8.53
N GLU A 130 -17.40 -24.44 -8.40
CA GLU A 130 -15.98 -24.55 -8.01
C GLU A 130 -15.05 -23.81 -8.98
N LEU A 131 -15.28 -23.95 -10.30
CA LEU A 131 -14.49 -23.24 -11.30
C LEU A 131 -14.69 -21.72 -11.21
N ILE A 132 -15.94 -21.28 -11.01
CA ILE A 132 -16.27 -19.86 -10.90
C ILE A 132 -15.74 -19.28 -9.58
N ASP A 133 -15.74 -20.06 -8.49
CA ASP A 133 -15.19 -19.65 -7.20
C ASP A 133 -13.68 -19.35 -7.31
N ALA A 134 -12.92 -20.14 -8.06
CA ALA A 134 -11.51 -19.85 -8.30
C ALA A 134 -11.29 -18.50 -9.03
N ALA A 135 -12.14 -18.19 -10.02
CA ALA A 135 -12.11 -16.91 -10.72
C ALA A 135 -12.52 -15.75 -9.80
N TYR A 136 -13.61 -15.92 -9.03
CA TYR A 136 -14.07 -14.97 -8.04
C TYR A 136 -12.98 -14.65 -7.00
N ARG A 137 -12.36 -15.66 -6.40
CA ARG A 137 -11.31 -15.49 -5.39
C ARG A 137 -10.14 -14.69 -5.94
N THR A 138 -9.75 -14.95 -7.19
CA THR A 138 -8.68 -14.19 -7.86
C THR A 138 -9.11 -12.75 -8.10
N GLY A 139 -10.29 -12.54 -8.68
CA GLY A 139 -10.83 -11.21 -8.98
C GLY A 139 -11.00 -10.34 -7.73
N VAL A 140 -11.51 -10.90 -6.64
CA VAL A 140 -11.68 -10.22 -5.36
C VAL A 140 -10.34 -9.88 -4.73
N ARG A 141 -9.37 -10.81 -4.67
CA ARG A 141 -8.03 -10.50 -4.14
C ARG A 141 -7.35 -9.37 -4.91
N ASP A 142 -7.46 -9.39 -6.24
CA ASP A 142 -6.90 -8.32 -7.07
C ASP A 142 -7.62 -6.99 -6.87
N ALA A 143 -8.95 -7.00 -6.77
CA ALA A 143 -9.73 -5.81 -6.49
C ALA A 143 -9.39 -5.23 -5.11
N LEU A 144 -9.31 -6.06 -4.06
CA LEU A 144 -8.94 -5.64 -2.71
C LEU A 144 -7.52 -5.09 -2.67
N ARG A 145 -6.55 -5.77 -3.30
CA ARG A 145 -5.17 -5.29 -3.39
C ARG A 145 -5.11 -3.93 -4.06
N ARG A 146 -5.81 -3.75 -5.18
CA ARG A 146 -5.84 -2.48 -5.92
C ARG A 146 -6.49 -1.37 -5.09
N ALA A 147 -7.63 -1.65 -4.47
CA ALA A 147 -8.33 -0.70 -3.62
C ALA A 147 -7.46 -0.25 -2.44
N ARG A 148 -6.83 -1.18 -1.72
CA ARG A 148 -5.88 -0.87 -0.63
C ARG A 148 -4.74 0.01 -1.13
N GLN A 149 -4.11 -0.36 -2.25
CA GLN A 149 -3.02 0.43 -2.85
C GLN A 149 -3.45 1.85 -3.18
N ASN A 150 -4.63 2.03 -3.77
CA ASN A 150 -5.14 3.34 -4.17
C ASN A 150 -5.51 4.21 -2.96
N ILE A 151 -6.18 3.64 -1.96
CA ILE A 151 -6.53 4.34 -0.71
C ILE A 151 -5.28 4.76 0.06
N LEU A 152 -4.30 3.85 0.18
CA LEU A 152 -3.05 4.16 0.88
C LEU A 152 -2.19 5.16 0.11
N ALA A 153 -2.21 5.12 -1.23
CA ALA A 153 -1.55 6.13 -2.05
C ALA A 153 -2.14 7.53 -1.78
N GLU A 154 -3.48 7.64 -1.74
CA GLU A 154 -4.16 8.89 -1.38
C GLU A 154 -3.79 9.36 0.03
N LEU A 155 -3.82 8.48 1.03
CA LEU A 155 -3.44 8.79 2.41
C LEU A 155 -1.99 9.31 2.50
N ASN A 156 -1.07 8.69 1.76
CA ASN A 156 0.34 9.06 1.73
C ASN A 156 0.61 10.43 1.12
N LEU A 157 -0.28 10.96 0.27
CA LEU A 157 -0.17 12.35 -0.23
C LEU A 157 -0.17 13.37 0.92
N TYR A 158 -0.89 13.07 1.99
CA TYR A 158 -0.99 13.94 3.16
C TYR A 158 0.12 13.70 4.18
N GLY A 159 0.75 12.51 4.18
CA GLY A 159 1.87 12.15 5.04
C GLY A 159 3.25 12.55 4.54
N SER A 160 3.47 12.47 3.23
CA SER A 160 4.82 12.59 2.62
C SER A 160 5.25 14.01 2.29
N ARG A 161 4.54 15.04 2.77
CA ARG A 161 5.01 16.43 2.64
C ARG A 161 6.08 16.75 3.68
N GLU A 162 7.05 15.85 3.90
CA GLU A 162 8.31 16.26 4.49
C GLU A 162 8.85 17.37 3.57
N ALA A 163 9.08 18.57 4.11
CA ALA A 163 9.98 19.48 3.43
C ALA A 163 11.24 18.65 3.20
N PRO A 164 11.74 18.52 1.96
CA PRO A 164 12.82 17.57 1.73
C PRO A 164 13.95 18.04 2.64
N GLN A 165 14.39 17.22 3.59
CA GLN A 165 15.64 17.51 4.29
C GLN A 165 16.77 17.63 3.25
N ASP A 166 16.59 17.00 2.09
CA ASP A 166 17.37 17.16 0.87
C ASP A 166 17.23 18.51 0.16
N ALA A 167 16.20 19.32 0.43
CA ALA A 167 16.09 20.66 -0.14
C ALA A 167 17.08 21.61 0.55
N ASP A 168 17.35 21.40 1.84
CA ASP A 168 18.42 22.09 2.55
C ASP A 168 19.79 21.61 2.04
N PHE A 169 19.98 20.31 1.82
CA PHE A 169 21.23 19.79 1.26
C PHE A 169 21.46 20.26 -0.19
N LEU A 170 20.46 20.16 -1.07
CA LEU A 170 20.55 20.57 -2.47
C LEU A 170 20.61 22.08 -2.62
N SER A 171 19.93 22.86 -1.77
CA SER A 171 20.06 24.32 -1.78
C SER A 171 21.42 24.76 -1.23
N THR A 172 21.94 24.09 -0.20
CA THR A 172 23.29 24.30 0.31
C THR A 172 24.33 23.92 -0.75
N TRP A 173 24.17 22.77 -1.42
CA TRP A 173 25.04 22.33 -2.51
C TRP A 173 24.96 23.24 -3.74
N ARG A 174 23.77 23.73 -4.09
CA ARG A 174 23.56 24.70 -5.17
C ARG A 174 24.18 26.06 -4.81
N ARG A 175 24.13 26.48 -3.54
CA ARG A 175 24.76 27.71 -3.04
C ARG A 175 26.30 27.58 -2.99
N TYR A 176 26.84 26.41 -2.63
CA TYR A 176 28.28 26.13 -2.70
C TYR A 176 28.81 26.02 -4.14
N SER A 177 28.06 25.37 -5.04
CA SER A 177 28.47 25.20 -6.45
C SER A 177 28.37 26.48 -7.27
N THR A 178 27.47 27.40 -6.94
CA THR A 178 27.36 28.71 -7.61
C THR A 178 28.37 29.74 -7.11
N LEU A 179 28.97 29.56 -5.93
CA LEU A 179 29.89 30.56 -5.35
C LEU A 179 31.35 30.41 -5.78
N SER A 180 31.82 29.26 -6.26
CA SER A 180 33.15 29.14 -6.88
C SER A 180 33.40 27.74 -7.45
N PRO A 181 33.09 27.51 -8.74
CA PRO A 181 33.43 26.25 -9.44
C PRO A 181 34.93 25.93 -9.40
N TRP A 182 35.77 26.98 -9.30
CA TRP A 182 37.22 26.86 -9.25
C TRP A 182 37.76 26.43 -7.87
N ARG A 183 37.08 26.77 -6.77
CA ARG A 183 37.47 26.31 -5.43
C ARG A 183 37.17 24.84 -5.21
N SER A 184 36.05 24.33 -5.72
CA SER A 184 35.69 22.91 -5.61
C SER A 184 36.60 22.01 -6.43
N VAL A 185 37.02 22.44 -7.62
CA VAL A 185 38.07 21.75 -8.38
C VAL A 185 39.40 21.82 -7.63
N GLY A 186 39.74 22.99 -7.06
CA GLY A 186 40.95 23.16 -6.25
C GLY A 186 41.00 22.26 -5.02
N THR A 187 39.90 22.09 -4.29
CA THR A 187 39.86 21.21 -3.11
C THR A 187 39.95 19.72 -3.48
N ILE A 188 39.32 19.30 -4.59
CA ILE A 188 39.44 17.93 -5.08
C ILE A 188 40.87 17.62 -5.50
N ILE A 189 41.52 18.53 -6.25
CA ILE A 189 42.93 18.38 -6.64
C ILE A 189 43.82 18.37 -5.40
N LEU A 190 43.60 19.27 -4.45
CA LEU A 190 44.39 19.32 -3.21
C LEU A 190 44.25 18.02 -2.40
N LEU A 191 43.03 17.49 -2.25
CA LEU A 191 42.77 16.22 -1.56
C LEU A 191 43.39 15.02 -2.28
N SER A 192 43.33 15.01 -3.61
CA SER A 192 43.99 13.97 -4.41
C SER A 192 45.51 14.07 -4.25
N LEU A 193 46.08 15.27 -4.26
CA LEU A 193 47.52 15.49 -4.14
C LEU A 193 48.02 15.14 -2.74
N THR A 194 47.28 15.49 -1.68
CA THR A 194 47.64 15.12 -0.30
C THR A 194 47.54 13.61 -0.10
N SER A 195 46.52 12.96 -0.66
CA SER A 195 46.40 11.50 -0.62
C SER A 195 47.56 10.81 -1.34
N TYR A 196 47.96 11.33 -2.51
CA TYR A 196 49.10 10.81 -3.26
C TYR A 196 50.43 11.06 -2.53
N LEU A 197 50.59 12.21 -1.86
CA LEU A 197 51.77 12.55 -1.09
C LEU A 197 51.92 11.63 0.13
N ILE A 198 50.81 11.33 0.82
CA ILE A 198 50.79 10.36 1.93
C ILE A 198 51.17 8.97 1.42
N ALA A 199 50.57 8.52 0.32
CA ALA A 199 50.91 7.23 -0.29
C ALA A 199 52.39 7.16 -0.71
N PHE A 200 52.92 8.24 -1.28
CA PHE A 200 54.33 8.34 -1.66
C PHE A 200 55.27 8.33 -0.46
N ILE A 201 54.93 9.02 0.64
CA ILE A 201 55.72 8.99 1.88
C ILE A 201 55.76 7.57 2.45
N ILE A 202 54.62 6.88 2.52
CA ILE A 202 54.54 5.49 3.00
C ILE A 202 55.31 4.52 2.10
N ALA A 203 55.25 4.73 0.78
CA ALA A 203 55.94 3.89 -0.20
C ALA A 203 57.44 4.21 -0.35
N SER A 204 57.91 5.36 0.16
CA SER A 204 59.30 5.76 0.03
C SER A 204 60.23 4.91 0.91
N ASP A 205 61.34 4.45 0.33
CA ASP A 205 62.38 3.70 1.04
C ASP A 205 63.00 4.49 2.20
N THR A 206 62.92 5.83 2.14
CA THR A 206 63.34 6.72 3.23
C THR A 206 62.50 6.56 4.49
N PHE A 207 61.19 6.32 4.37
CA PHE A 207 60.31 6.11 5.52
C PHE A 207 60.46 4.69 6.07
N ARG A 208 60.69 3.71 5.20
CA ARG A 208 61.06 2.33 5.59
C ARG A 208 62.38 2.29 6.36
N ALA A 209 63.42 2.96 5.87
CA ALA A 209 64.71 3.06 6.56
C ALA A 209 64.60 3.79 7.92
N LEU A 210 63.69 4.76 8.04
CA LEU A 210 63.45 5.48 9.29
C LEU A 210 62.66 4.64 10.31
N LEU A 211 61.70 3.82 9.84
CA LEU A 211 61.00 2.82 10.65
C LEU A 211 61.93 1.71 11.15
N GLU A 212 62.83 1.22 10.29
CA GLU A 212 63.87 0.25 10.67
C GLU A 212 64.83 0.83 11.71
N ARG A 213 65.22 2.10 11.56
CA ARG A 213 66.08 2.81 12.53
C ARG A 213 65.40 3.09 13.88
N LEU A 214 64.07 3.15 13.91
CA LEU A 214 63.25 3.28 15.13
C LEU A 214 62.85 1.93 15.73
N GLY A 215 63.34 0.81 15.20
CA GLY A 215 63.16 -0.53 15.76
C GLY A 215 61.90 -1.26 15.30
N PHE A 216 61.14 -0.71 14.36
CA PHE A 216 60.04 -1.42 13.72
C PHE A 216 60.56 -2.21 12.52
N SER A 217 60.98 -3.45 12.75
CA SER A 217 61.20 -4.42 11.67
C SER A 217 59.83 -4.86 11.15
N THR A 218 59.48 -4.46 9.92
CA THR A 218 58.42 -5.14 9.17
C THR A 218 58.96 -6.49 8.70
N GLY A 219 59.10 -7.43 9.65
CA GLY A 219 59.36 -8.82 9.36
C GLY A 219 58.22 -9.37 8.53
N THR A 220 58.50 -9.60 7.25
CA THR A 220 57.70 -10.45 6.38
C THR A 220 57.75 -11.86 6.96
N GLY A 221 56.68 -12.29 7.60
CA GLY A 221 56.47 -13.69 7.94
C GLY A 221 56.25 -14.49 6.66
N LEU A 222 57.32 -15.06 6.13
CA LEU A 222 57.38 -16.30 5.36
C LEU A 222 58.73 -16.97 5.64
#